data_AF-A0A954G2Z8-F1
#
_entry.id   AF-A0A954G2Z8-F1
#
_cell.length_a   1.000
_cell.length_b   1.000
_cell.length_c   1.000
_cell.angle_alpha   90.00
_cell.angle_beta   90.00
_cell.angle_gamma   90.00
#
_symmetry.space_group_name_H-M   'P 1'
#
loop_
_entity.id
_entity.type
_entity.pdbx_description
1 polymer ?
#
loop_
_entity_poly.entity_id
_entity_poly.type
_entity_poly.pdbx_seq_one_letter_code
_entity_poly.pdbx_strand_id
1 'polypeptide(L)'
;PIFQYERGKNSLGLRSRPERDPNVRHILRVSKGTLALEGIGFEFDPPEVGKDVPWAAIVVNGGNLKMLNCSISEQNDKGMAAVQFLKPTDSTITNCFFVGGRAAFEIEGTGKQTISVDDSILFSRKIFSVLKSTGTPAGGDINLNLSYCTVQGSEGFVFERFVKNINVKSDHCAFKVENLGLSMLSNKGSKENRSFAGEANVYDVNDWLGMSGKAESSVTDVKSWNQFWGKTDETSVGETLAFVFRRPNNSFNHRYKPEDWEVSETSPLVIRGLDFGAKPASVGAGAGFSRFRSSILYNEWKQKQLAAAK
;
A
#
# COMPACT_ATOMS: atom_id res chain seq x y z
N PRO A 1 15.36 14.67 -1.01
CA PRO A 1 15.09 15.30 -2.33
C PRO A 1 13.64 15.02 -2.72
N ILE A 2 13.00 15.89 -3.51
CA ILE A 2 11.63 15.69 -4.01
C ILE A 2 11.66 15.65 -5.53
N PHE A 3 11.08 14.62 -6.13
CA PHE A 3 10.83 14.51 -7.57
C PHE A 3 9.37 14.88 -7.82
N GLN A 4 9.15 16.06 -8.39
CA GLN A 4 7.84 16.51 -8.78
C GLN A 4 7.55 16.06 -10.22
N TYR A 5 6.39 15.44 -10.44
CA TYR A 5 5.94 15.10 -11.78
C TYR A 5 5.52 16.37 -12.52
N GLU A 6 6.10 16.56 -13.71
CA GLU A 6 5.65 17.57 -14.66
C GLU A 6 5.38 16.92 -16.02
N ARG A 7 4.31 17.37 -16.69
CA ARG A 7 4.01 16.94 -18.05
C ARG A 7 5.05 17.54 -19.01
N GLY A 8 6.00 16.70 -19.42
CA GLY A 8 7.04 17.07 -20.36
C GLY A 8 6.57 17.34 -21.80
N LYS A 9 7.55 17.62 -22.66
CA LYS A 9 7.41 17.72 -24.12
C LYS A 9 7.99 16.47 -24.78
N ASN A 10 7.45 16.10 -25.94
CA ASN A 10 8.02 15.05 -26.78
C ASN A 10 9.25 15.55 -27.56
N SER A 11 9.87 14.68 -28.36
CA SER A 11 11.04 15.01 -29.19
C SER A 11 10.81 16.13 -30.21
N LEU A 12 9.55 16.46 -30.51
CA LEU A 12 9.15 17.55 -31.40
C LEU A 12 8.85 18.86 -30.63
N GLY A 13 9.08 18.91 -29.32
CA GLY A 13 8.79 20.06 -28.47
C GLY A 13 7.30 20.27 -28.17
N LEU A 14 6.43 19.34 -28.60
CA LEU A 14 4.99 19.39 -28.32
C LEU A 14 4.70 18.79 -26.95
N ARG A 15 3.71 19.33 -26.22
CA ARG A 15 3.27 18.73 -24.95
C ARG A 15 2.93 17.25 -25.16
N SER A 16 3.55 16.38 -24.37
CA SER A 16 3.32 14.93 -24.44
C SER A 16 1.84 14.63 -24.27
N ARG A 17 1.32 13.58 -24.91
CA ARG A 17 -0.11 13.22 -24.87
C ARG A 17 -0.30 11.92 -24.09
N PRO A 18 -0.57 11.97 -22.77
CA PRO A 18 -0.71 10.78 -21.93
C PRO A 18 -1.75 9.81 -22.46
N GLU A 19 -2.78 10.28 -23.16
CA GLU A 19 -3.82 9.45 -23.76
C GLU A 19 -3.27 8.50 -24.84
N ARG A 20 -2.14 8.86 -25.46
CA ARG A 20 -1.50 8.11 -26.57
C ARG A 20 -0.15 7.51 -26.20
N ASP A 21 0.53 8.08 -25.21
CA ASP A 21 1.85 7.65 -24.78
C ASP A 21 1.83 7.18 -23.32
N PRO A 22 1.90 5.86 -23.06
CA PRO A 22 1.96 5.33 -21.71
C PRO A 22 3.25 5.68 -20.95
N ASN A 23 4.33 6.04 -21.63
CA ASN A 23 5.61 6.33 -20.98
C ASN A 23 5.62 7.65 -20.22
N VAL A 24 4.67 8.55 -20.52
CA VAL A 24 4.53 9.83 -19.80
C VAL A 24 3.53 9.74 -18.64
N ARG A 25 3.06 8.54 -18.28
CA ARG A 25 2.07 8.36 -17.20
C ARG A 25 2.70 8.07 -15.83
N HIS A 26 4.04 8.09 -15.74
CA HIS A 26 4.79 7.77 -14.54
C HIS A 26 6.12 8.52 -14.44
N ILE A 27 6.67 8.60 -13.22
CA ILE A 27 8.00 9.19 -12.98
C ILE A 27 9.07 8.13 -13.23
N LEU A 28 8.89 6.93 -12.68
CA LEU A 28 9.89 5.86 -12.75
C LEU A 28 9.29 4.57 -13.30
N ARG A 29 10.09 3.87 -14.10
CA ARG A 29 9.80 2.50 -14.53
C ARG A 29 10.96 1.58 -14.20
N VAL A 30 10.67 0.50 -13.49
CA VAL A 30 11.57 -0.64 -13.30
C VAL A 30 11.19 -1.70 -14.34
N SER A 31 12.07 -1.98 -15.29
CA SER A 31 11.82 -2.97 -16.35
C SER A 31 12.59 -4.28 -16.15
N LYS A 32 13.70 -4.24 -15.40
CA LYS A 32 14.58 -5.37 -15.08
C LYS A 32 15.50 -5.01 -13.91
N GLY A 33 16.09 -6.02 -13.29
CA GLY A 33 17.05 -5.84 -12.18
C GLY A 33 16.37 -5.37 -10.89
N THR A 34 17.15 -4.83 -9.95
CA THR A 34 16.64 -4.27 -8.69
C THR A 34 16.91 -2.78 -8.65
N LEU A 35 15.86 -1.98 -8.49
CA LEU A 35 15.97 -0.55 -8.21
C LEU A 35 15.83 -0.33 -6.69
N ALA A 36 16.86 0.22 -6.06
CA ALA A 36 16.84 0.63 -4.66
C ALA A 36 16.71 2.16 -4.56
N LEU A 37 15.73 2.63 -3.79
CA LEU A 37 15.45 4.04 -3.54
C LEU A 37 15.51 4.30 -2.02
N GLU A 38 16.26 5.31 -1.60
CA GLU A 38 16.45 5.67 -0.18
C GLU A 38 16.20 7.17 0.04
N GLY A 39 15.26 7.51 0.92
CA GLY A 39 15.09 8.91 1.36
C GLY A 39 14.53 9.87 0.30
N ILE A 40 13.84 9.36 -0.72
CA ILE A 40 13.33 10.14 -1.85
C ILE A 40 11.84 10.41 -1.70
N GLY A 41 11.43 11.68 -1.84
CA GLY A 41 10.05 12.08 -1.96
C GLY A 41 9.61 12.18 -3.43
N PHE A 42 8.37 11.81 -3.70
CA PHE A 42 7.71 11.95 -5.00
C PHE A 42 6.40 12.71 -4.80
N GLU A 43 6.22 13.78 -5.57
CA GLU A 43 4.97 14.53 -5.65
C GLU A 43 4.40 14.36 -7.06
N PHE A 44 3.26 13.67 -7.15
CA PHE A 44 2.62 13.32 -8.41
C PHE A 44 1.21 13.88 -8.45
N ASP A 45 1.05 15.01 -9.12
CA ASP A 45 -0.27 15.58 -9.44
C ASP A 45 -0.57 15.31 -10.92
N PRO A 46 -1.41 14.30 -11.24
CA PRO A 46 -1.75 14.02 -12.61
C PRO A 46 -2.44 15.23 -13.27
N PRO A 47 -2.07 15.63 -14.49
CA PRO A 47 -2.70 16.74 -15.17
C PRO A 47 -4.10 16.35 -15.61
N GLU A 48 -4.99 17.34 -15.67
CA GLU A 48 -6.29 17.14 -16.29
C GLU A 48 -6.13 16.84 -17.79
N VAL A 49 -6.71 15.72 -18.18
CA VAL A 49 -6.75 15.21 -19.55
C VAL A 49 -8.18 14.82 -19.86
N GLY A 50 -8.65 15.04 -21.10
CA GLY A 50 -10.06 14.85 -21.47
C GLY A 50 -10.52 13.39 -21.55
N LYS A 51 -9.73 12.45 -21.03
CA LYS A 51 -10.00 11.00 -21.00
C LYS A 51 -9.43 10.41 -19.73
N ASP A 52 -10.02 9.31 -19.27
CA ASP A 52 -9.46 8.55 -18.16
C ASP A 52 -8.10 7.94 -18.55
N VAL A 53 -7.10 8.15 -17.71
CA VAL A 53 -5.71 7.73 -17.94
C VAL A 53 -5.20 7.07 -16.65
N PRO A 54 -4.69 5.82 -16.71
CA PRO A 54 -4.13 5.17 -15.54
C PRO A 54 -2.77 5.80 -15.22
N TRP A 55 -2.76 6.67 -14.21
CA TRP A 55 -1.55 7.33 -13.70
C TRP A 55 -0.84 6.46 -12.67
N ALA A 56 0.49 6.48 -12.64
CA ALA A 56 1.22 5.82 -11.56
C ALA A 56 2.51 6.57 -11.23
N ALA A 57 2.91 6.73 -9.97
CA ALA A 57 4.20 7.36 -9.69
C ALA A 57 5.36 6.43 -10.08
N ILE A 58 5.29 5.15 -9.70
CA ILE A 58 6.28 4.13 -10.03
C ILE A 58 5.60 2.93 -10.70
N VAL A 59 6.16 2.46 -11.81
CA VAL A 59 5.72 1.24 -12.52
C VAL A 59 6.82 0.19 -12.46
N VAL A 60 6.51 -0.97 -11.87
CA VAL A 60 7.36 -2.17 -11.87
C VAL A 60 6.82 -3.12 -12.94
N ASN A 61 7.44 -3.10 -14.11
CA ASN A 61 7.11 -3.91 -15.28
C ASN A 61 8.20 -4.97 -15.54
N GLY A 62 8.77 -5.51 -14.46
CA GLY A 62 9.85 -6.49 -14.44
C GLY A 62 10.94 -6.11 -13.44
N GLY A 63 11.48 -7.10 -12.73
CA GLY A 63 12.48 -6.88 -11.68
C GLY A 63 11.86 -6.55 -10.31
N ASN A 64 12.64 -5.90 -9.45
CA ASN A 64 12.33 -5.68 -8.04
C ASN A 64 12.47 -4.20 -7.68
N LEU A 65 11.59 -3.72 -6.80
CA LEU A 65 11.64 -2.40 -6.21
C LEU A 65 11.94 -2.54 -4.72
N LYS A 66 13.00 -1.85 -4.27
CA LYS A 66 13.34 -1.71 -2.85
C LYS A 66 13.22 -0.24 -2.47
N MET A 67 12.29 0.09 -1.59
CA MET A 67 12.10 1.44 -1.09
C MET A 67 12.41 1.47 0.40
N LEU A 68 13.22 2.43 0.81
CA LEU A 68 13.49 2.74 2.21
C LEU A 68 13.26 4.22 2.44
N ASN A 69 12.39 4.56 3.39
CA ASN A 69 12.17 5.96 3.77
C ASN A 69 11.81 6.86 2.59
N CYS A 70 11.03 6.33 1.65
CA CYS A 70 10.53 7.12 0.53
C CYS A 70 9.14 7.68 0.87
N SER A 71 8.77 8.77 0.23
CA SER A 71 7.41 9.31 0.30
C SER A 71 6.82 9.42 -1.10
N ILE A 72 5.55 9.06 -1.29
CA ILE A 72 4.81 9.31 -2.53
C ILE A 72 3.50 10.01 -2.19
N SER A 73 3.19 11.10 -2.88
CA SER A 73 1.96 11.84 -2.63
C SER A 73 1.29 12.40 -3.88
N GLU A 74 -0.03 12.50 -3.83
CA GLU A 74 -0.92 13.23 -4.75
C GLU A 74 -1.78 14.19 -3.92
N GLN A 75 -2.04 15.42 -4.39
CA GLN A 75 -3.01 16.32 -3.73
C GLN A 75 -4.23 16.63 -4.60
N ASN A 76 -4.09 16.61 -5.93
CA ASN A 76 -5.14 17.12 -6.82
C ASN A 76 -6.25 16.09 -7.13
N ASP A 77 -6.12 14.89 -6.56
CA ASP A 77 -7.13 13.85 -6.56
C ASP A 77 -7.59 13.38 -7.96
N LYS A 78 -6.68 13.41 -8.93
CA LYS A 78 -6.90 12.92 -10.30
C LYS A 78 -6.65 11.42 -10.45
N GLY A 79 -6.32 10.73 -9.36
CA GLY A 79 -6.34 9.28 -9.26
C GLY A 79 -5.01 8.65 -9.67
N MET A 80 -3.92 8.97 -8.96
CA MET A 80 -2.62 8.29 -9.08
C MET A 80 -2.62 6.91 -8.38
N ALA A 81 -1.86 5.94 -8.88
CA ALA A 81 -1.44 4.80 -8.07
C ALA A 81 0.01 5.03 -7.66
N ALA A 82 0.34 4.90 -6.39
CA ALA A 82 1.70 5.19 -5.98
C ALA A 82 2.70 4.19 -6.58
N VAL A 83 2.39 2.88 -6.53
CA VAL A 83 3.18 1.86 -7.20
C VAL A 83 2.29 0.86 -7.94
N GLN A 84 2.61 0.59 -9.20
CA GLN A 84 2.00 -0.46 -10.02
C GLN A 84 2.97 -1.61 -10.23
N PHE A 85 2.59 -2.84 -9.89
CA PHE A 85 3.31 -4.07 -10.15
C PHE A 85 2.62 -4.85 -11.27
N LEU A 86 3.18 -4.81 -12.48
CA LEU A 86 2.58 -5.40 -13.69
C LEU A 86 3.15 -6.79 -14.03
N LYS A 87 4.23 -7.19 -13.38
CA LYS A 87 4.95 -8.45 -13.63
C LYS A 87 5.47 -9.07 -12.34
N PRO A 88 5.87 -10.37 -12.37
CA PRO A 88 6.54 -11.04 -11.26
C PRO A 88 7.63 -10.18 -10.61
N THR A 89 7.59 -10.12 -9.28
CA THR A 89 8.46 -9.26 -8.48
C THR A 89 8.63 -9.82 -7.07
N ASP A 90 9.75 -9.48 -6.43
CA ASP A 90 10.00 -9.60 -5.01
C ASP A 90 10.44 -8.23 -4.47
N SER A 91 9.45 -7.42 -4.08
CA SER A 91 9.63 -6.01 -3.74
C SER A 91 9.46 -5.75 -2.25
N THR A 92 10.27 -4.84 -1.71
CA THR A 92 10.27 -4.50 -0.27
C THR A 92 10.12 -2.99 -0.09
N ILE A 93 9.20 -2.58 0.76
CA ILE A 93 8.86 -1.19 1.04
C ILE A 93 8.94 -1.00 2.56
N THR A 94 9.94 -0.27 3.03
CA THR A 94 10.24 -0.11 4.46
C THR A 94 10.24 1.37 4.84
N ASN A 95 9.63 1.72 5.97
CA ASN A 95 9.58 3.09 6.49
C ASN A 95 9.01 4.11 5.51
N CYS A 96 8.11 3.72 4.61
CA CYS A 96 7.64 4.58 3.54
C CYS A 96 6.32 5.28 3.89
N PHE A 97 6.08 6.43 3.27
CA PHE A 97 4.89 7.24 3.48
C PHE A 97 4.13 7.47 2.18
N PHE A 98 2.89 7.01 2.12
CA PHE A 98 2.04 7.14 0.93
C PHE A 98 0.82 7.97 1.26
N VAL A 99 0.55 9.02 0.46
CA VAL A 99 -0.58 9.93 0.66
C VAL A 99 -1.33 10.15 -0.66
N GLY A 100 -2.59 9.76 -0.68
CA GLY A 100 -3.44 9.96 -1.83
C GLY A 100 -3.32 8.91 -2.90
N GLY A 101 -3.94 9.20 -4.04
CA GLY A 101 -4.13 8.20 -5.06
C GLY A 101 -5.49 7.53 -5.05
N ARG A 102 -5.80 6.93 -6.20
CA ARG A 102 -6.78 5.85 -6.28
C ARG A 102 -6.29 4.60 -5.56
N ALA A 103 -4.97 4.38 -5.50
CA ALA A 103 -4.37 3.20 -4.87
C ALA A 103 -2.95 3.47 -4.34
N ALA A 104 -2.58 2.90 -3.19
CA ALA A 104 -1.18 2.86 -2.78
C ALA A 104 -0.41 1.84 -3.64
N PHE A 105 -0.96 0.63 -3.76
CA PHE A 105 -0.42 -0.45 -4.57
C PHE A 105 -1.46 -0.99 -5.53
N GLU A 106 -1.08 -1.10 -6.80
CA GLU A 106 -1.82 -1.82 -7.83
C GLU A 106 -1.01 -3.00 -8.33
N ILE A 107 -1.67 -4.15 -8.51
CA ILE A 107 -0.99 -5.42 -8.75
C ILE A 107 -1.73 -6.15 -9.87
N GLU A 108 -1.07 -6.37 -11.01
CA GLU A 108 -1.59 -7.25 -12.05
C GLU A 108 -1.32 -8.71 -11.67
N GLY A 109 -2.33 -9.59 -11.78
CA GLY A 109 -2.25 -10.98 -11.30
C GLY A 109 -1.43 -11.93 -12.17
N THR A 110 -0.15 -11.64 -12.40
CA THR A 110 0.72 -12.40 -13.33
C THR A 110 1.88 -13.10 -12.61
N GLY A 111 1.97 -14.42 -12.74
CA GLY A 111 3.05 -15.21 -12.11
C GLY A 111 3.16 -15.00 -10.59
N LYS A 112 4.32 -15.31 -10.01
CA LYS A 112 4.55 -15.15 -8.56
C LYS A 112 4.98 -13.72 -8.24
N GLN A 113 4.26 -13.05 -7.34
CA GLN A 113 4.55 -11.69 -6.88
C GLN A 113 4.56 -11.68 -5.34
N THR A 114 5.64 -11.17 -4.75
CA THR A 114 5.76 -10.97 -3.30
C THR A 114 6.04 -9.50 -3.04
N ILE A 115 5.19 -8.89 -2.23
CA ILE A 115 5.29 -7.48 -1.86
C ILE A 115 5.30 -7.43 -0.35
N SER A 116 6.43 -7.04 0.23
CA SER A 116 6.59 -6.90 1.67
C SER A 116 6.63 -5.41 2.04
N VAL A 117 5.74 -5.01 2.92
CA VAL A 117 5.61 -3.64 3.43
C VAL A 117 5.84 -3.66 4.93
N ASP A 118 6.77 -2.83 5.41
CA ASP A 118 7.22 -2.83 6.79
C ASP A 118 7.30 -1.39 7.33
N ASP A 119 6.87 -1.20 8.57
CA ASP A 119 6.92 0.08 9.31
C ASP A 119 6.47 1.28 8.45
N SER A 120 5.38 1.13 7.68
CA SER A 120 4.99 2.13 6.67
C SER A 120 3.58 2.67 6.90
N ILE A 121 3.37 3.94 6.53
CA ILE A 121 2.06 4.60 6.58
C ILE A 121 1.49 4.63 5.17
N LEU A 122 0.34 3.97 4.99
CA LEU A 122 -0.37 3.86 3.72
C LEU A 122 -1.70 4.60 3.81
N PHE A 123 -1.80 5.79 3.23
CA PHE A 123 -3.03 6.58 3.19
C PHE A 123 -3.48 6.84 1.75
N SER A 124 -4.53 6.14 1.30
CA SER A 124 -5.03 6.20 -0.08
C SER A 124 -6.50 5.76 -0.14
N ARG A 125 -7.19 5.96 -1.27
CA ARG A 125 -8.55 5.41 -1.47
C ARG A 125 -8.59 3.91 -1.29
N LYS A 126 -7.81 3.22 -2.12
CA LYS A 126 -7.54 1.78 -2.04
C LYS A 126 -6.12 1.59 -1.55
N ILE A 127 -5.86 0.58 -0.73
CA ILE A 127 -4.50 0.33 -0.25
C ILE A 127 -3.83 -0.68 -1.17
N PHE A 128 -4.38 -1.89 -1.25
CA PHE A 128 -3.95 -2.91 -2.19
C PHE A 128 -5.07 -3.22 -3.17
N SER A 129 -4.84 -2.93 -4.45
CA SER A 129 -5.79 -3.21 -5.52
C SER A 129 -5.18 -4.19 -6.50
N VAL A 130 -5.86 -5.30 -6.74
CA VAL A 130 -5.45 -6.27 -7.75
C VAL A 130 -6.23 -5.99 -9.03
N LEU A 131 -5.49 -5.66 -10.09
CA LEU A 131 -6.03 -5.31 -11.39
C LEU A 131 -6.42 -6.55 -12.19
N LYS A 132 -7.48 -6.42 -12.98
CA LYS A 132 -7.77 -7.36 -14.08
C LYS A 132 -6.60 -7.39 -15.07
N SER A 133 -6.02 -8.57 -15.28
CA SER A 133 -5.01 -8.80 -16.31
C SER A 133 -5.56 -8.48 -17.70
N THR A 134 -4.79 -7.74 -18.50
CA THR A 134 -5.18 -7.35 -19.86
C THR A 134 -4.69 -8.33 -20.94
N GLY A 135 -3.91 -9.34 -20.57
CA GLY A 135 -3.42 -10.39 -21.48
C GLY A 135 -2.68 -11.52 -20.75
N THR A 136 -2.88 -12.75 -21.21
CA THR A 136 -2.45 -14.04 -20.58
C THR A 136 -3.31 -14.42 -19.37
N PRO A 137 -3.71 -15.71 -19.21
CA PRO A 137 -4.67 -16.09 -18.18
C PRO A 137 -4.14 -15.76 -16.79
N ALA A 138 -4.88 -14.88 -16.10
CA ALA A 138 -5.13 -14.84 -14.66
C ALA A 138 -4.66 -16.10 -13.90
N GLY A 139 -3.39 -16.14 -13.52
CA GLY A 139 -2.75 -17.36 -13.03
C GLY A 139 -1.69 -17.11 -11.95
N GLY A 140 -1.56 -15.87 -11.48
CA GLY A 140 -0.52 -15.49 -10.53
C GLY A 140 -0.81 -15.85 -9.07
N ASP A 141 0.26 -15.96 -8.31
CA ASP A 141 0.27 -16.11 -6.86
C ASP A 141 0.78 -14.80 -6.25
N ILE A 142 -0.09 -14.05 -5.58
CA ILE A 142 0.24 -12.79 -4.92
C ILE A 142 0.43 -13.05 -3.42
N ASN A 143 1.58 -12.66 -2.87
CA ASN A 143 1.85 -12.68 -1.43
C ASN A 143 2.05 -11.24 -0.96
N LEU A 144 1.17 -10.78 -0.08
CA LEU A 144 1.25 -9.48 0.58
C LEU A 144 1.68 -9.72 2.02
N ASN A 145 2.86 -9.24 2.39
CA ASN A 145 3.34 -9.31 3.76
C ASN A 145 3.36 -7.89 4.33
N LEU A 146 2.60 -7.65 5.38
CA LEU A 146 2.54 -6.39 6.08
C LEU A 146 3.05 -6.57 7.50
N SER A 147 3.91 -5.68 7.94
CA SER A 147 4.41 -5.66 9.33
C SER A 147 4.46 -4.22 9.82
N TYR A 148 3.94 -3.96 11.02
CA TYR A 148 3.99 -2.63 11.63
C TYR A 148 3.49 -1.51 10.69
N CYS A 149 2.45 -1.77 9.90
CA CYS A 149 1.93 -0.77 8.97
C CYS A 149 0.74 -0.04 9.55
N THR A 150 0.67 1.28 9.34
CA THR A 150 -0.55 2.06 9.57
C THR A 150 -1.27 2.26 8.25
N VAL A 151 -2.46 1.70 8.14
CA VAL A 151 -3.26 1.64 6.91
C VAL A 151 -4.52 2.48 7.11
N GLN A 152 -4.70 3.53 6.30
CA GLN A 152 -5.89 4.36 6.33
C GLN A 152 -6.47 4.60 4.94
N GLY A 153 -7.78 4.46 4.77
CA GLY A 153 -8.42 4.63 3.47
C GLY A 153 -9.88 4.25 3.43
N SER A 154 -10.46 4.23 2.22
CA SER A 154 -11.82 3.75 2.01
C SER A 154 -11.88 2.23 1.87
N GLU A 155 -10.87 1.59 1.24
CA GLU A 155 -10.81 0.14 1.10
C GLU A 155 -9.39 -0.41 1.26
N GLY A 156 -9.19 -1.32 2.21
CA GLY A 156 -7.89 -1.97 2.46
C GLY A 156 -7.49 -2.90 1.30
N PHE A 157 -8.29 -3.92 1.06
CA PHE A 157 -8.01 -4.98 0.10
C PHE A 157 -9.10 -5.06 -0.99
N VAL A 158 -8.72 -4.73 -2.23
CA VAL A 158 -9.59 -4.79 -3.41
C VAL A 158 -9.06 -5.85 -4.36
N PHE A 159 -9.60 -7.07 -4.28
CA PHE A 159 -9.11 -8.21 -5.06
C PHE A 159 -10.09 -8.60 -6.17
N GLU A 160 -9.81 -8.17 -7.40
CA GLU A 160 -10.64 -8.57 -8.52
C GLU A 160 -10.56 -10.09 -8.81
N ARG A 161 -11.59 -10.62 -9.50
CA ARG A 161 -11.89 -12.06 -9.63
C ARG A 161 -10.89 -12.88 -10.46
N PHE A 162 -9.76 -12.31 -10.88
CA PHE A 162 -8.89 -12.86 -11.92
C PHE A 162 -7.47 -13.20 -11.43
N VAL A 163 -7.34 -13.70 -10.20
CA VAL A 163 -6.04 -14.16 -9.65
C VAL A 163 -6.18 -15.51 -8.99
N LYS A 164 -5.21 -16.40 -9.27
CA LYS A 164 -5.20 -17.79 -8.83
C LYS A 164 -5.04 -17.91 -7.32
N ASN A 165 -4.06 -17.25 -6.69
CA ASN A 165 -3.96 -17.21 -5.23
C ASN A 165 -3.59 -15.82 -4.75
N ILE A 166 -4.22 -15.37 -3.68
CA ILE A 166 -3.80 -14.17 -2.95
C ILE A 166 -3.67 -14.54 -1.49
N ASN A 167 -2.46 -14.38 -0.95
CA ASN A 167 -2.14 -14.63 0.44
C ASN A 167 -1.78 -13.30 1.09
N VAL A 168 -2.46 -12.96 2.16
CA VAL A 168 -2.17 -11.78 2.98
C VAL A 168 -1.65 -12.25 4.33
N LYS A 169 -0.47 -11.79 4.71
CA LYS A 169 0.06 -11.89 6.06
C LYS A 169 0.17 -10.48 6.64
N SER A 170 -0.40 -10.24 7.81
CA SER A 170 -0.42 -8.93 8.46
C SER A 170 -0.08 -9.05 9.93
N ASP A 171 1.06 -8.52 10.36
CA ASP A 171 1.50 -8.59 11.76
C ASP A 171 1.68 -7.18 12.33
N HIS A 172 1.11 -6.91 13.50
CA HIS A 172 1.21 -5.62 14.20
C HIS A 172 0.72 -4.42 13.36
N CYS A 173 -0.21 -4.61 12.43
CA CYS A 173 -0.73 -3.51 11.60
C CYS A 173 -1.91 -2.81 12.27
N ALA A 174 -2.03 -1.50 12.05
CA ALA A 174 -3.20 -0.70 12.40
C ALA A 174 -4.02 -0.41 11.13
N PHE A 175 -5.26 -0.90 11.07
CA PHE A 175 -6.19 -0.64 9.98
C PHE A 175 -7.27 0.33 10.43
N LYS A 176 -7.27 1.54 9.86
CA LYS A 176 -8.36 2.53 10.00
C LYS A 176 -9.01 2.74 8.64
N VAL A 177 -9.90 1.85 8.25
CA VAL A 177 -10.51 1.84 6.91
C VAL A 177 -12.02 1.76 6.99
N GLU A 178 -12.73 2.36 6.03
CA GLU A 178 -14.19 2.14 5.94
C GLU A 178 -14.47 0.65 5.67
N ASN A 179 -13.77 0.08 4.70
CA ASN A 179 -13.93 -1.31 4.28
C ASN A 179 -12.58 -2.02 4.35
N LEU A 180 -12.46 -3.11 5.11
CA LEU A 180 -11.24 -3.90 5.12
C LEU A 180 -11.07 -4.69 3.82
N GLY A 181 -12.14 -5.35 3.34
CA GLY A 181 -12.06 -6.15 2.12
C GLY A 181 -13.41 -6.55 1.52
N LEU A 182 -14.24 -5.59 1.11
CA LEU A 182 -15.53 -5.86 0.45
C LEU A 182 -15.41 -6.48 -0.94
N SER A 183 -14.21 -6.46 -1.52
CA SER A 183 -13.87 -7.15 -2.75
C SER A 183 -12.74 -8.14 -2.56
N MET A 184 -12.56 -8.71 -1.37
CA MET A 184 -11.46 -9.63 -1.09
C MET A 184 -11.75 -11.07 -1.58
N LEU A 185 -13.02 -11.49 -1.53
CA LEU A 185 -13.45 -12.84 -1.92
C LEU A 185 -13.69 -12.97 -3.43
N SER A 186 -13.35 -14.13 -3.97
CA SER A 186 -13.66 -14.52 -5.36
C SER A 186 -15.11 -14.99 -5.50
N ASN A 187 -15.61 -15.70 -4.50
CA ASN A 187 -16.96 -16.27 -4.39
C ASN A 187 -17.50 -16.03 -2.97
N LYS A 188 -18.82 -15.85 -2.84
CA LYS A 188 -19.49 -15.62 -1.54
C LYS A 188 -19.18 -16.76 -0.56
N GLY A 189 -18.77 -16.42 0.67
CA GLY A 189 -18.44 -17.38 1.73
C GLY A 189 -17.25 -18.32 1.46
N SER A 190 -16.56 -18.21 0.32
CA SER A 190 -15.49 -19.13 -0.06
C SER A 190 -14.12 -18.52 0.17
N LYS A 191 -13.26 -19.26 0.89
CA LYS A 191 -11.82 -18.96 1.04
C LYS A 191 -10.99 -19.49 -0.12
N GLU A 192 -11.60 -20.15 -1.09
CA GLU A 192 -10.86 -20.71 -2.22
C GLU A 192 -9.99 -19.63 -2.84
N ASN A 193 -8.71 -19.94 -3.02
CA ASN A 193 -7.73 -19.05 -3.64
C ASN A 193 -7.43 -17.75 -2.88
N ARG A 194 -7.86 -17.66 -1.61
CA ARG A 194 -7.65 -16.50 -0.73
C ARG A 194 -7.21 -16.97 0.66
N SER A 195 -6.20 -16.32 1.21
CA SER A 195 -5.83 -16.54 2.61
C SER A 195 -5.50 -15.23 3.30
N PHE A 196 -5.80 -15.18 4.59
CA PHE A 196 -5.36 -14.14 5.50
C PHE A 196 -4.83 -14.79 6.77
N ALA A 197 -3.68 -14.33 7.23
CA ALA A 197 -3.11 -14.65 8.53
C ALA A 197 -2.58 -13.37 9.15
N GLY A 198 -2.60 -13.28 10.47
CA GLY A 198 -2.05 -12.15 11.16
C GLY A 198 -1.81 -12.36 12.64
N GLU A 199 -1.22 -11.34 13.24
CA GLU A 199 -0.92 -11.32 14.66
C GLU A 199 -0.95 -9.88 15.16
N ALA A 200 -1.57 -9.64 16.31
CA ALA A 200 -1.53 -8.37 17.04
C ALA A 200 -1.92 -7.13 16.21
N ASN A 201 -2.81 -7.30 15.23
CA ASN A 201 -3.38 -6.21 14.46
C ASN A 201 -4.44 -5.45 15.26
N VAL A 202 -4.60 -4.17 14.92
CA VAL A 202 -5.68 -3.32 15.39
C VAL A 202 -6.60 -2.99 14.22
N TYR A 203 -7.89 -3.25 14.39
CA TYR A 203 -8.92 -2.99 13.38
C TYR A 203 -9.92 -1.94 13.87
N ASP A 204 -9.87 -0.77 13.25
CA ASP A 204 -10.89 0.27 13.30
C ASP A 204 -11.58 0.32 11.94
N VAL A 205 -12.50 -0.62 11.73
CA VAL A 205 -13.12 -0.90 10.43
C VAL A 205 -14.64 -0.99 10.53
N ASN A 206 -15.36 -0.49 9.52
CA ASN A 206 -16.83 -0.58 9.50
C ASN A 206 -17.29 -1.90 8.86
N ASP A 207 -16.80 -2.19 7.66
CA ASP A 207 -17.15 -3.38 6.90
C ASP A 207 -15.92 -4.28 6.71
N TRP A 208 -16.06 -5.58 7.01
CA TRP A 208 -14.90 -6.47 7.16
C TRP A 208 -14.54 -7.21 5.88
N LEU A 209 -15.47 -7.97 5.34
CA LEU A 209 -15.20 -8.91 4.27
C LEU A 209 -16.37 -8.93 3.29
N GLY A 210 -16.09 -9.16 2.02
CA GLY A 210 -17.13 -9.26 1.02
C GLY A 210 -16.66 -9.73 -0.35
N MET A 211 -17.63 -9.75 -1.26
CA MET A 211 -17.41 -10.03 -2.68
C MET A 211 -18.07 -8.94 -3.52
N SER A 212 -17.29 -8.33 -4.42
CA SER A 212 -17.78 -7.35 -5.39
C SER A 212 -18.55 -6.20 -4.75
N GLY A 213 -18.01 -5.64 -3.68
CA GLY A 213 -18.58 -4.50 -2.95
C GLY A 213 -19.76 -4.85 -2.04
N LYS A 214 -20.06 -6.14 -1.84
CA LYS A 214 -21.15 -6.59 -0.97
C LYS A 214 -20.59 -7.34 0.23
N ALA A 215 -20.99 -6.90 1.43
CA ALA A 215 -20.56 -7.51 2.68
C ALA A 215 -20.98 -8.98 2.80
N GLU A 216 -20.08 -9.77 3.37
CA GLU A 216 -20.35 -11.12 3.83
C GLU A 216 -20.98 -11.03 5.21
N SER A 217 -22.28 -11.31 5.30
CA SER A 217 -23.07 -11.13 6.52
C SER A 217 -22.58 -11.95 7.72
N SER A 218 -21.79 -12.99 7.47
CA SER A 218 -21.20 -13.84 8.51
C SER A 218 -19.92 -13.28 9.13
N VAL A 219 -19.37 -12.17 8.60
CA VAL A 219 -18.11 -11.56 9.07
C VAL A 219 -18.33 -10.07 9.35
N THR A 220 -18.50 -9.72 10.62
CA THR A 220 -18.94 -8.38 11.08
C THR A 220 -18.03 -7.78 12.15
N ASP A 221 -17.08 -8.54 12.67
CA ASP A 221 -16.18 -8.15 13.75
C ASP A 221 -14.88 -8.97 13.71
N VAL A 222 -13.93 -8.63 14.58
CA VAL A 222 -12.61 -9.32 14.65
C VAL A 222 -12.74 -10.81 14.96
N LYS A 223 -13.76 -11.20 15.74
CA LYS A 223 -13.97 -12.59 16.15
C LYS A 223 -14.45 -13.44 14.98
N SER A 224 -15.46 -12.96 14.26
CA SER A 224 -16.00 -13.61 13.06
C SER A 224 -15.01 -13.57 11.90
N TRP A 225 -14.20 -12.51 11.79
CA TRP A 225 -13.05 -12.44 10.86
C TRP A 225 -12.05 -13.55 11.12
N ASN A 226 -11.57 -13.65 12.36
CA ASN A 226 -10.60 -14.66 12.74
C ASN A 226 -11.17 -16.08 12.59
N GLN A 227 -12.43 -16.30 12.96
CA GLN A 227 -13.12 -17.57 12.71
C GLN A 227 -13.22 -17.89 11.21
N PHE A 228 -13.57 -16.90 10.39
CA PHE A 228 -13.65 -17.05 8.95
C PHE A 228 -12.28 -17.43 8.38
N TRP A 229 -11.17 -16.89 8.84
CA TRP A 229 -9.85 -17.28 8.32
C TRP A 229 -9.24 -18.54 8.93
N GLY A 230 -9.93 -19.16 9.91
CA GLY A 230 -9.50 -20.42 10.51
C GLY A 230 -8.58 -20.24 11.72
N LYS A 231 -8.82 -19.19 12.51
CA LYS A 231 -8.06 -18.86 13.73
C LYS A 231 -6.60 -18.50 13.47
N THR A 232 -6.36 -17.78 12.39
CA THR A 232 -5.02 -17.35 11.96
C THR A 232 -4.66 -15.94 12.42
N ASP A 233 -5.52 -15.29 13.23
CA ASP A 233 -5.40 -13.91 13.69
C ASP A 233 -5.98 -13.74 15.12
N GLU A 234 -5.55 -14.59 16.06
CA GLU A 234 -6.18 -14.73 17.39
C GLU A 234 -5.88 -13.60 18.37
N THR A 235 -4.75 -12.91 18.21
CA THR A 235 -4.28 -11.87 19.15
C THR A 235 -4.71 -10.47 18.75
N SER A 236 -5.37 -10.33 17.60
CA SER A 236 -5.82 -9.04 17.07
C SER A 236 -7.09 -8.53 17.73
N VAL A 237 -7.26 -7.21 17.71
CA VAL A 237 -8.35 -6.52 18.40
C VAL A 237 -9.11 -5.58 17.46
N GLY A 238 -10.43 -5.52 17.64
CA GLY A 238 -11.26 -4.46 17.06
C GLY A 238 -11.41 -3.33 18.09
N GLU A 239 -10.90 -2.14 17.78
CA GLU A 239 -10.86 -1.02 18.73
C GLU A 239 -10.73 0.31 17.98
N THR A 240 -11.25 1.40 18.56
CA THR A 240 -11.18 2.72 17.91
C THR A 240 -9.73 3.25 17.87
N LEU A 241 -9.25 3.56 16.66
CA LEU A 241 -7.94 4.15 16.44
C LEU A 241 -8.06 5.66 16.25
N ALA A 242 -7.57 6.43 17.23
CA ALA A 242 -7.56 7.88 17.16
C ALA A 242 -6.13 8.37 16.92
N PHE A 243 -5.93 9.13 15.84
CA PHE A 243 -4.65 9.81 15.58
C PHE A 243 -4.67 11.23 16.13
N VAL A 244 -3.49 11.79 16.40
CA VAL A 244 -3.31 13.19 16.83
C VAL A 244 -3.98 14.15 15.86
N PHE A 245 -3.86 13.90 14.55
CA PHE A 245 -4.54 14.68 13.53
C PHE A 245 -5.56 13.84 12.77
N ARG A 246 -6.82 14.29 12.79
CA ARG A 246 -7.87 13.65 12.00
C ARG A 246 -7.67 13.98 10.51
N ARG A 247 -7.37 12.96 9.72
CA ARG A 247 -7.36 13.03 8.25
C ARG A 247 -8.62 12.35 7.71
N PRO A 248 -9.56 13.07 7.06
CA PRO A 248 -10.69 12.42 6.38
C PRO A 248 -10.18 11.58 5.22
N ASN A 249 -10.82 10.43 4.96
CA ASN A 249 -10.57 9.68 3.73
C ASN A 249 -10.77 10.59 2.51
N ASN A 250 -9.98 10.40 1.46
CA ASN A 250 -9.97 11.23 0.24
C ASN A 250 -9.43 12.67 0.39
N SER A 251 -9.03 13.10 1.59
CA SER A 251 -8.40 14.40 1.77
C SER A 251 -6.89 14.26 1.61
N PHE A 252 -6.36 14.44 0.40
CA PHE A 252 -4.94 14.22 0.13
C PHE A 252 -4.17 15.53 0.01
N ASN A 253 -2.93 15.55 0.51
CA ASN A 253 -2.10 16.76 0.50
C ASN A 253 -0.61 16.41 0.58
N HIS A 254 0.21 17.02 -0.26
CA HIS A 254 1.68 16.88 -0.22
C HIS A 254 2.30 17.34 1.12
N ARG A 255 1.61 18.20 1.87
CA ARG A 255 2.08 18.76 3.15
C ARG A 255 1.80 17.89 4.36
N TYR A 256 1.04 16.81 4.19
CA TYR A 256 0.86 15.86 5.28
C TYR A 256 2.18 15.26 5.70
N LYS A 257 2.24 14.89 6.97
CA LYS A 257 3.46 14.36 7.58
C LYS A 257 3.15 13.04 8.26
N PRO A 258 4.11 12.12 8.34
CA PRO A 258 3.95 10.88 9.10
C PRO A 258 3.39 11.10 10.50
N GLU A 259 3.86 12.15 11.21
CA GLU A 259 3.43 12.48 12.57
C GLU A 259 1.91 12.77 12.69
N ASP A 260 1.22 13.04 11.58
CA ASP A 260 -0.23 13.17 11.58
C ASP A 260 -0.94 11.86 11.98
N TRP A 261 -0.27 10.71 11.80
CA TRP A 261 -0.72 9.36 12.15
C TRP A 261 -0.17 8.87 13.48
N GLU A 262 0.42 9.74 14.29
CA GLU A 262 0.76 9.37 15.67
C GLU A 262 -0.52 9.06 16.45
N VAL A 263 -0.50 7.99 17.25
CA VAL A 263 -1.65 7.60 18.05
C VAL A 263 -1.88 8.65 19.13
N SER A 264 -3.09 9.21 19.17
CA SER A 264 -3.48 10.19 20.17
C SER A 264 -3.49 9.57 21.56
N GLU A 265 -3.08 10.32 22.58
CA GLU A 265 -3.23 9.96 24.00
C GLU A 265 -4.67 9.63 24.39
N THR A 266 -5.65 10.18 23.64
CA THR A 266 -7.07 9.91 23.83
C THR A 266 -7.54 8.58 23.22
N SER A 267 -6.68 7.88 22.46
CA SER A 267 -7.03 6.57 21.91
C SER A 267 -7.06 5.52 23.03
N PRO A 268 -8.09 4.65 23.08
CA PRO A 268 -8.14 3.55 24.04
C PRO A 268 -6.95 2.58 23.91
N LEU A 269 -6.26 2.59 22.77
CA LEU A 269 -5.10 1.75 22.49
C LEU A 269 -3.85 2.16 23.28
N VAL A 270 -3.72 3.44 23.65
CA VAL A 270 -2.58 3.94 24.45
C VAL A 270 -2.59 3.28 25.84
N ILE A 271 -3.77 3.15 26.44
CA ILE A 271 -3.93 2.51 27.76
C ILE A 271 -3.56 1.03 27.71
N ARG A 272 -3.77 0.37 26.57
CA ARG A 272 -3.44 -1.06 26.40
C ARG A 272 -1.94 -1.31 26.16
N GLY A 273 -1.17 -0.28 25.80
CA GLY A 273 0.28 -0.42 25.55
C GLY A 273 0.62 -1.43 24.45
N LEU A 274 -0.27 -1.59 23.46
CA LEU A 274 -0.04 -2.51 22.34
C LEU A 274 1.03 -1.93 21.41
N ASP A 275 1.93 -2.79 20.92
CA ASP A 275 2.88 -2.44 19.86
C ASP A 275 2.24 -2.72 18.50
N PHE A 276 1.86 -1.68 17.78
CA PHE A 276 1.16 -1.76 16.50
C PHE A 276 1.40 -0.52 15.65
N GLY A 277 1.09 -0.65 14.36
CA GLY A 277 1.20 0.43 13.38
C GLY A 277 2.64 0.82 13.10
N ALA A 278 2.78 1.76 12.18
CA ALA A 278 4.07 2.33 11.84
C ALA A 278 4.51 3.34 12.88
N LYS A 279 5.81 3.46 13.10
CA LYS A 279 6.47 4.42 13.98
C LYS A 279 6.68 5.72 13.21
N PRO A 280 5.83 6.76 13.38
CA PRO A 280 5.85 7.91 12.48
C PRO A 280 7.19 8.65 12.43
N ALA A 281 7.93 8.66 13.54
CA ALA A 281 9.22 9.34 13.64
C ALA A 281 10.30 8.78 12.70
N SER A 282 10.22 7.50 12.31
CA SER A 282 11.14 6.83 11.39
C SER A 282 10.60 6.75 9.96
N VAL A 283 9.40 7.24 9.66
CA VAL A 283 8.73 7.06 8.37
C VAL A 283 8.98 8.22 7.41
N GLY A 284 9.02 7.91 6.12
CA GLY A 284 9.06 8.87 5.02
C GLY A 284 10.45 9.47 4.74
N ALA A 285 10.49 10.25 3.66
CA ALA A 285 11.67 10.97 3.22
C ALA A 285 12.02 12.14 4.14
N GLY A 286 13.26 12.64 4.04
CA GLY A 286 13.71 13.80 4.81
C GLY A 286 14.03 13.46 6.27
N ALA A 287 13.23 13.98 7.21
CA ALA A 287 13.51 13.87 8.65
C ALA A 287 13.44 12.41 9.14
N GLY A 288 12.42 11.64 8.72
CA GLY A 288 12.30 10.22 9.04
C GLY A 288 13.51 9.43 8.57
N PHE A 289 13.93 9.61 7.32
CA PHE A 289 15.15 9.00 6.78
C PHE A 289 16.41 9.38 7.59
N SER A 290 16.56 10.66 7.93
CA SER A 290 17.73 11.14 8.67
C SER A 290 17.83 10.51 10.06
N ARG A 291 16.69 10.36 10.75
CA ARG A 291 16.58 9.65 12.03
C ARG A 291 16.90 8.17 11.87
N PHE A 292 16.27 7.49 10.92
CA PHE A 292 16.49 6.06 10.70
C PHE A 292 17.95 5.75 10.34
N ARG A 293 18.53 6.51 9.39
CA ARG A 293 19.93 6.36 8.95
C ARG A 293 20.95 6.54 10.07
N SER A 294 20.61 7.32 11.09
CA SER A 294 21.46 7.55 12.27
C SER A 294 21.30 6.47 13.34
N SER A 295 20.34 5.55 13.19
CA SER A 295 20.06 4.48 14.15
C SER A 295 20.81 3.18 13.83
N ILE A 296 20.91 2.29 14.82
CA ILE A 296 21.49 0.94 14.65
C ILE A 296 20.68 0.11 13.64
N LEU A 297 19.37 0.34 13.55
CA LEU A 297 18.46 -0.38 12.66
C LEU A 297 18.83 -0.21 11.18
N TYR A 298 19.41 0.93 10.80
CA TYR A 298 19.90 1.12 9.42
C TYR A 298 21.06 0.19 9.09
N ASN A 299 21.96 -0.06 10.04
CA ASN A 299 23.06 -1.00 9.85
C ASN A 299 22.54 -2.44 9.70
N GLU A 300 21.59 -2.84 10.54
CA GLU A 300 20.94 -4.15 10.45
C GLU A 300 20.23 -4.35 9.11
N TRP A 301 19.45 -3.34 8.68
CA TRP A 301 18.81 -3.33 7.37
C TRP A 301 19.85 -3.48 6.26
N LYS A 302 20.93 -2.69 6.29
CA LYS A 302 22.00 -2.73 5.30
C LYS A 302 22.68 -4.10 5.23
N GLN A 303 22.93 -4.74 6.37
CA GLN A 303 23.49 -6.10 6.41
C GLN A 303 22.54 -7.13 5.82
N LYS A 304 21.23 -7.04 6.11
CA LYS A 304 20.21 -7.91 5.51
C LYS A 304 20.16 -7.75 3.99
N GLN A 305 20.29 -6.53 3.47
CA GLN A 305 20.34 -6.29 2.03
C GLN A 305 21.60 -6.89 1.38
N LEU A 306 22.76 -6.76 2.03
CA LEU A 306 24.01 -7.36 1.54
C LEU A 306 23.97 -8.89 1.55
N ALA A 307 23.36 -9.49 2.58
CA ALA A 307 23.19 -10.94 2.66
C ALA A 307 22.28 -11.46 1.54
N ALA A 308 21.18 -10.76 1.24
CA ALA A 308 20.25 -11.15 0.18
C ALA A 308 20.78 -10.94 -1.25
N ALA A 309 21.87 -10.18 -1.42
CA ALA A 309 22.50 -9.94 -2.71
C ALA A 309 23.64 -10.93 -3.04
N LYS A 310 24.05 -11.76 -2.08
CA LYS A 310 25.04 -12.83 -2.23
C LYS A 310 24.35 -14.15 -2.55
#